data_AF-A0A8S3T304-F1
#
_entry.id   AF-A0A8S3T304-F1
#
_cell.length_a   1.000
_cell.length_b   1.000
_cell.length_c   1.000
_cell.angle_alpha   90.00
_cell.angle_beta   90.00
_cell.angle_gamma   90.00
#
_symmetry.space_group_name_H-M   'P 1'
#
loop_
_entity.id
_entity.type
_entity.pdbx_description
1 polymer ?
#
loop_
_entity_poly.entity_id
_entity_poly.type
_entity_poly.pdbx_seq_one_letter_code
_entity_poly.pdbx_strand_id
1 'polypeptide(L)'
;MTELDSRKIDFDCSLKPDLQAILTTTLHGICRPPALMTNSPHLSSQDLNIGKYEILGCEPLHDLTNVIQNVITELPCHISDSSVQKLFSNFSNSTIGDKNQIKGSDARLFLIKLAQFTSDLHGNGKLEDNIMQLINSLVEVVNISYLRSESRTPKMILRLYNQALIFGMVCRNVIGKPSKMTSRKFYGSHFHSVTVHLPNTFRIFSLRSVHTEQEERCFGDLRRISEMTTNRQPKWIADNAMLRFNSQQNAPDKPESFKIQDSIISRQARLLPERSRSTFSAELINKRPYFVQCHLERIADFMLQGQDVWWHFENGALVFFDGPNDPSSRPEGPPLHHFRSSGLKEDKILKNAWAKVVDKFESGYLSHFKKLKV
;
A
#
# COMPACT_ATOMS: atom_id res chain seq x y z
N MET A 1 -32.76 -11.85 14.50
CA MET A 1 -32.95 -11.00 15.70
C MET A 1 -32.15 -9.73 15.45
N THR A 2 -32.82 -8.58 15.25
CA THR A 2 -32.12 -7.37 14.77
C THR A 2 -31.17 -6.83 15.85
N GLU A 3 -30.10 -6.12 15.47
CA GLU A 3 -29.15 -5.53 16.42
C GLU A 3 -29.84 -4.54 17.41
N LEU A 4 -30.97 -3.96 17.00
CA LEU A 4 -31.78 -3.09 17.85
C LEU A 4 -32.61 -3.88 18.87
N ASP A 5 -33.22 -5.00 18.45
CA ASP A 5 -33.92 -5.93 19.35
C ASP A 5 -32.98 -6.48 20.42
N SER A 6 -31.76 -6.88 20.03
CA SER A 6 -30.78 -7.43 20.97
C SER A 6 -30.28 -6.40 21.98
N ARG A 7 -30.45 -5.11 21.68
CA ARG A 7 -30.14 -3.97 22.55
C ARG A 7 -31.37 -3.44 23.29
N LYS A 8 -32.55 -4.03 23.09
CA LYS A 8 -33.83 -3.55 23.64
C LYS A 8 -34.09 -2.08 23.29
N ILE A 9 -33.63 -1.63 22.12
CA ILE A 9 -33.94 -0.29 21.61
C ILE A 9 -35.27 -0.42 20.88
N ASP A 10 -36.31 0.26 21.37
CA ASP A 10 -37.59 0.37 20.68
C ASP A 10 -37.43 1.28 19.46
N PHE A 11 -37.73 0.76 18.27
CA PHE A 11 -37.56 1.44 16.99
C PHE A 11 -38.85 1.54 16.18
N ASP A 12 -39.98 1.06 16.71
CA ASP A 12 -41.24 1.02 15.95
C ASP A 12 -41.86 2.42 15.76
N CYS A 13 -41.45 3.40 16.57
CA CYS A 13 -41.96 4.78 16.54
C CYS A 13 -40.90 5.88 16.41
N SER A 14 -39.61 5.53 16.29
CA SER A 14 -38.52 6.53 16.31
C SER A 14 -38.10 6.98 14.91
N LEU A 15 -37.84 8.27 14.75
CA LEU A 15 -37.27 8.81 13.50
C LEU A 15 -35.78 8.47 13.41
N LYS A 16 -35.29 8.32 12.17
CA LYS A 16 -33.89 7.99 11.88
C LYS A 16 -32.85 8.85 12.62
N PRO A 17 -33.00 10.18 12.77
CA PRO A 17 -32.02 11.01 13.48
C PRO A 17 -31.90 10.65 14.96
N ASP A 18 -33.02 10.33 15.61
CA ASP A 18 -33.08 10.01 17.04
C ASP A 18 -32.42 8.65 17.31
N LEU A 19 -32.73 7.66 16.46
CA LEU A 19 -32.06 6.35 16.51
C LEU A 19 -30.56 6.48 16.27
N GLN A 20 -30.13 7.36 15.35
CA GLN A 20 -28.71 7.58 15.07
C GLN A 20 -28.00 8.24 16.24
N ALA A 21 -28.61 9.21 16.93
CA ALA A 21 -28.05 9.83 18.13
C ALA A 21 -27.91 8.83 19.29
N ILE A 22 -28.94 8.00 19.51
CA ILE A 22 -28.92 6.92 20.51
C ILE A 22 -27.80 5.93 20.19
N LEU A 23 -27.70 5.49 18.93
CA LEU A 23 -26.66 4.58 18.48
C LEU A 23 -25.26 5.20 18.61
N THR A 24 -25.05 6.44 18.18
CA THR A 24 -23.75 7.12 18.31
C THR A 24 -23.32 7.25 19.77
N THR A 25 -24.25 7.57 20.67
CA THR A 25 -23.99 7.63 22.12
C THR A 25 -23.65 6.25 22.67
N THR A 26 -24.40 5.22 22.28
CA THR A 26 -24.26 3.84 22.77
C THR A 26 -23.02 3.13 22.19
N LEU A 27 -22.59 3.50 20.99
CA LEU A 27 -21.49 2.89 20.24
C LEU A 27 -20.15 3.60 20.44
N HIS A 28 -20.13 4.73 21.16
CA HIS A 28 -18.94 5.57 21.36
C HIS A 28 -17.71 4.73 21.74
N GLY A 29 -16.73 4.69 20.84
CA GLY A 29 -15.36 4.27 21.14
C GLY A 29 -15.17 2.81 21.55
N ILE A 30 -16.19 1.94 21.50
CA ILE A 30 -16.02 0.53 21.82
C ILE A 30 -15.33 -0.13 20.62
N CYS A 31 -14.03 -0.41 20.74
CA CYS A 31 -13.33 -1.34 19.86
C CYS A 31 -13.96 -2.72 20.02
N ARG A 32 -14.97 -3.02 19.21
CA ARG A 32 -15.63 -4.30 19.27
C ARG A 32 -14.76 -5.36 18.58
N PRO A 33 -14.69 -6.56 19.15
CA PRO A 33 -14.39 -7.75 18.37
C PRO A 33 -15.34 -7.78 17.16
N PRO A 34 -14.91 -8.25 15.97
CA PRO A 34 -15.76 -8.31 14.79
C PRO A 34 -17.13 -8.88 15.16
N ALA A 35 -18.21 -8.14 14.86
CA ALA A 35 -19.57 -8.48 15.33
C ALA A 35 -20.03 -9.90 14.91
N LEU A 36 -19.40 -10.45 13.88
CA LEU A 36 -19.61 -11.81 13.38
C LEU A 36 -18.96 -12.91 14.24
N MET A 37 -18.13 -12.57 15.23
CA MET A 37 -17.34 -13.52 16.03
C MET A 37 -17.68 -13.56 17.52
N THR A 38 -18.64 -12.76 17.99
CA THR A 38 -19.02 -12.79 19.41
C THR A 38 -20.50 -12.55 19.64
N ASN A 39 -21.15 -13.50 20.30
CA ASN A 39 -22.50 -13.34 20.86
C ASN A 39 -22.47 -12.55 22.19
N SER A 40 -21.28 -12.21 22.69
CA SER A 40 -21.04 -11.58 23.98
C SER A 40 -20.14 -10.35 23.81
N PRO A 41 -20.69 -9.21 23.36
CA PRO A 41 -19.91 -8.01 22.99
C PRO A 41 -19.23 -7.30 24.18
N HIS A 42 -19.45 -7.77 25.41
CA HIS A 42 -18.87 -7.27 26.66
C HIS A 42 -17.61 -8.05 27.08
N LEU A 43 -17.30 -9.18 26.42
CA LEU A 43 -16.10 -9.96 26.70
C LEU A 43 -14.84 -9.20 26.26
N SER A 44 -13.79 -9.28 27.08
CA SER A 44 -12.50 -8.68 26.74
C SER A 44 -11.84 -9.43 25.57
N SER A 45 -10.82 -8.81 24.96
CA SER A 45 -10.02 -9.48 23.91
C SER A 45 -9.36 -10.77 24.41
N GLN A 46 -8.99 -10.81 25.70
CA GLN A 46 -8.41 -11.99 26.33
C GLN A 46 -9.45 -13.10 26.52
N ASP A 47 -10.66 -12.75 26.97
CA ASP A 47 -11.78 -13.70 27.14
C ASP A 47 -12.23 -14.30 25.80
N LEU A 48 -12.05 -13.56 24.72
CA LEU A 48 -12.35 -13.98 23.35
C LEU A 48 -11.20 -14.74 22.68
N ASN A 49 -10.11 -15.04 23.41
CA ASN A 49 -8.88 -15.64 22.88
C ASN A 49 -8.27 -14.88 21.68
N ILE A 50 -8.59 -13.58 21.55
CA ILE A 50 -8.04 -12.67 20.55
C ILE A 50 -7.08 -11.65 21.17
N GLY A 51 -6.59 -11.87 22.39
CA GLY A 51 -5.58 -11.01 23.03
C GLY A 51 -4.26 -10.94 22.26
N LYS A 52 -4.06 -11.83 21.29
CA LYS A 52 -2.94 -11.85 20.34
C LYS A 52 -3.37 -11.47 18.91
N TYR A 53 -4.56 -10.88 18.74
CA TYR A 53 -5.04 -10.42 17.44
C TYR A 53 -4.20 -9.25 16.97
N GLU A 54 -3.65 -9.38 15.78
CA GLU A 54 -2.70 -8.43 15.24
C GLU A 54 -3.41 -7.40 14.40
N ILE A 55 -3.13 -6.13 14.71
CA ILE A 55 -3.59 -5.01 13.90
C ILE A 55 -2.49 -4.74 12.87
N LEU A 56 -2.88 -4.69 11.60
CA LEU A 56 -1.97 -4.39 10.52
C LEU A 56 -1.45 -2.95 10.66
N GLY A 57 -0.15 -2.75 10.49
CA GLY A 57 0.44 -1.41 10.46
C GLY A 57 0.12 -0.61 9.19
N CYS A 58 -0.53 -1.25 8.20
CA CYS A 58 -0.88 -0.68 6.91
C CYS A 58 -2.15 -1.37 6.40
N GLU A 59 -3.02 -0.61 5.73
CA GLU A 59 -4.16 -1.09 4.98
C GLU A 59 -3.87 -0.89 3.48
N PRO A 60 -3.27 -1.89 2.79
CA PRO A 60 -2.62 -1.66 1.49
C PRO A 60 -3.57 -1.09 0.43
N LEU A 61 -4.83 -1.53 0.42
CA LEU A 61 -5.84 -1.02 -0.51
C LEU A 61 -6.06 0.49 -0.32
N HIS A 62 -6.36 0.92 0.91
CA HIS A 62 -6.70 2.31 1.19
C HIS A 62 -5.48 3.21 1.16
N ASP A 63 -4.37 2.79 1.77
CA ASP A 63 -3.15 3.57 1.83
C ASP A 63 -2.58 3.84 0.43
N LEU A 64 -2.49 2.82 -0.43
CA LEU A 64 -2.03 2.99 -1.81
C LEU A 64 -3.00 3.84 -2.63
N THR A 65 -4.31 3.60 -2.52
CA THR A 65 -5.32 4.36 -3.26
C THR A 65 -5.26 5.85 -2.91
N ASN A 66 -5.15 6.19 -1.62
CA ASN A 66 -5.04 7.58 -1.18
C ASN A 66 -3.71 8.22 -1.62
N VAL A 67 -2.59 7.51 -1.50
CA VAL A 67 -1.29 8.03 -1.97
C VAL A 67 -1.31 8.31 -3.46
N ILE A 68 -1.86 7.39 -4.27
CA ILE A 68 -2.01 7.57 -5.72
C ILE A 68 -2.85 8.82 -6.01
N GLN A 69 -4.03 8.94 -5.40
CA GLN A 69 -4.91 10.09 -5.60
C GLN A 69 -4.24 11.42 -5.20
N ASN A 70 -3.52 11.42 -4.07
CA ASN A 70 -2.80 12.59 -3.59
C ASN A 70 -1.72 13.02 -4.59
N VAL A 71 -0.90 12.08 -5.07
CA VAL A 71 0.16 12.36 -6.07
C VAL A 71 -0.45 12.90 -7.36
N ILE A 72 -1.51 12.31 -7.88
CA ILE A 72 -2.16 12.75 -9.13
C ILE A 72 -2.73 14.16 -8.99
N THR A 73 -3.34 14.45 -7.84
CA THR A 73 -3.97 15.74 -7.58
C THR A 73 -2.92 16.85 -7.48
N GLU A 74 -1.80 16.54 -6.83
CA GLU A 74 -0.76 17.50 -6.44
C GLU A 74 0.27 17.72 -7.55
N LEU A 75 0.74 16.66 -8.20
CA LEU A 75 1.85 16.68 -9.16
C LEU A 75 1.74 17.76 -10.26
N PRO A 76 0.58 18.00 -10.90
CA PRO A 76 0.48 19.02 -11.94
C PRO A 76 0.83 20.44 -11.45
N CYS A 77 0.66 20.74 -10.16
CA CYS A 77 1.01 22.04 -9.58
C CYS A 77 2.51 22.26 -9.40
N HIS A 78 3.32 21.20 -9.50
CA HIS A 78 4.77 21.23 -9.32
C HIS A 78 5.52 21.10 -10.64
N ILE A 79 4.81 21.19 -11.76
CA ILE A 79 5.40 21.23 -13.11
C ILE A 79 5.52 22.68 -13.53
N SER A 80 6.76 23.13 -13.76
CA SER A 80 7.07 24.52 -14.14
C SER A 80 6.52 24.90 -15.52
N ASP A 81 6.47 23.96 -16.47
CA ASP A 81 5.95 24.21 -17.81
C ASP A 81 4.42 24.14 -17.85
N SER A 82 3.80 25.30 -18.07
CA SER A 82 2.35 25.46 -18.19
C SER A 82 1.70 24.62 -19.31
N SER A 83 2.43 24.34 -20.39
CA SER A 83 1.95 23.51 -21.49
C SER A 83 1.85 22.04 -21.06
N VAL A 84 2.87 21.56 -20.33
CA VAL A 84 2.91 20.21 -19.76
C VAL A 84 1.87 20.06 -18.66
N GLN A 85 1.68 21.08 -17.81
CA GLN A 85 0.62 21.09 -16.80
C GLN A 85 -0.78 20.90 -17.41
N LYS A 86 -1.07 21.53 -18.57
CA LYS A 86 -2.32 21.31 -19.32
C LYS A 86 -2.44 19.88 -19.82
N LEU A 87 -1.35 19.27 -20.31
CA LEU A 87 -1.35 17.87 -20.72
C LEU A 87 -1.70 16.93 -19.55
N PHE A 88 -1.12 17.16 -18.37
CA PHE A 88 -1.45 16.39 -17.16
C PHE A 88 -2.91 16.54 -16.74
N SER A 89 -3.46 17.75 -16.84
CA SER A 89 -4.87 18.02 -16.54
C SER A 89 -5.80 17.28 -17.52
N ASN A 90 -5.49 17.33 -18.82
CA ASN A 90 -6.23 16.63 -19.86
C ASN A 90 -6.16 15.11 -19.70
N PHE A 91 -4.98 14.59 -19.37
CA PHE A 91 -4.77 13.16 -19.08
C PHE A 91 -5.61 12.70 -17.89
N SER A 92 -5.63 13.50 -16.81
CA SER A 92 -6.37 13.15 -15.60
C SER A 92 -7.87 13.11 -15.87
N ASN A 93 -8.40 14.13 -16.57
CA ASN A 93 -9.81 14.21 -16.94
C ASN A 93 -10.23 13.07 -17.88
N SER A 94 -9.41 12.73 -18.88
CA SER A 94 -9.73 11.66 -19.83
C SER A 94 -9.63 10.26 -19.23
N THR A 95 -8.80 10.06 -18.20
CA THR A 95 -8.56 8.75 -17.61
C THR A 95 -9.49 8.44 -16.43
N ILE A 96 -9.82 9.43 -15.59
CA ILE A 96 -10.75 9.26 -14.44
C ILE A 96 -12.20 9.41 -14.90
N GLY A 97 -12.48 10.34 -15.81
CA GLY A 97 -13.84 10.75 -16.19
C GLY A 97 -14.63 11.31 -15.00
N ASP A 98 -15.96 11.20 -15.04
CA ASP A 98 -16.87 11.70 -14.00
C ASP A 98 -17.11 10.70 -12.84
N LYS A 99 -16.11 9.89 -12.51
CA LYS A 99 -16.26 8.89 -11.43
C LYS A 99 -16.30 9.57 -10.06
N ASN A 100 -17.46 9.50 -9.39
CA ASN A 100 -17.65 9.99 -8.02
C ASN A 100 -16.81 9.22 -6.97
N GLN A 101 -16.43 7.98 -7.26
CA GLN A 101 -15.59 7.16 -6.37
C GLN A 101 -14.56 6.39 -7.19
N ILE A 102 -13.28 6.57 -6.85
CA ILE A 102 -12.15 5.86 -7.46
C ILE A 102 -11.87 4.63 -6.60
N LYS A 103 -12.02 3.42 -7.20
CA LYS A 103 -11.68 2.16 -6.53
C LYS A 103 -10.18 1.90 -6.59
N GLY A 104 -9.71 0.92 -5.79
CA GLY A 104 -8.31 0.49 -5.83
C GLY A 104 -7.84 0.08 -7.24
N SER A 105 -8.64 -0.73 -7.95
CA SER A 105 -8.34 -1.11 -9.34
C SER A 105 -8.27 0.10 -10.29
N ASP A 106 -9.14 1.09 -10.13
CA ASP A 106 -9.13 2.32 -10.92
C ASP A 106 -7.85 3.13 -10.67
N ALA A 107 -7.47 3.29 -9.40
CA ALA A 107 -6.25 4.00 -9.01
C ALA A 107 -4.99 3.32 -9.57
N ARG A 108 -4.91 1.99 -9.52
CA ARG A 108 -3.80 1.22 -10.10
C ARG A 108 -3.72 1.38 -11.62
N LEU A 109 -4.85 1.24 -12.31
CA LEU A 109 -4.89 1.39 -13.76
C LEU A 109 -4.49 2.81 -14.18
N PHE A 110 -4.97 3.80 -13.45
CA PHE A 110 -4.58 5.19 -13.65
C PHE A 110 -3.07 5.37 -13.51
N LEU A 111 -2.48 4.85 -12.43
CA LEU A 111 -1.06 4.98 -12.17
C LEU A 111 -0.20 4.36 -13.28
N ILE A 112 -0.58 3.20 -13.81
CA ILE A 112 0.12 2.56 -14.94
C ILE A 112 0.04 3.42 -16.20
N LYS A 113 -1.14 3.93 -16.53
CA LYS A 113 -1.31 4.84 -17.67
C LYS A 113 -0.53 6.14 -17.47
N LEU A 114 -0.46 6.64 -16.24
CA LEU A 114 0.32 7.82 -15.90
C LEU A 114 1.81 7.55 -16.12
N ALA A 115 2.30 6.37 -15.76
CA ALA A 115 3.67 5.98 -16.00
C ALA A 115 4.00 5.96 -17.50
N GLN A 116 3.15 5.35 -18.34
CA GLN A 116 3.28 5.38 -19.80
C GLN A 116 3.35 6.82 -20.32
N PHE A 117 2.37 7.65 -19.93
CA PHE A 117 2.30 9.06 -20.30
C PHE A 117 3.55 9.86 -19.89
N THR A 118 4.04 9.67 -18.66
CA THR A 118 5.26 10.35 -18.20
C THR A 118 6.52 9.86 -18.91
N SER A 119 6.59 8.57 -19.26
CA SER A 119 7.70 8.03 -20.05
C SER A 119 7.73 8.63 -21.45
N ASP A 120 6.57 8.77 -22.11
CA ASP A 120 6.48 9.39 -23.43
C ASP A 120 6.89 10.88 -23.38
N LEU A 121 6.44 11.62 -22.37
CA LEU A 121 6.85 13.02 -22.21
C LEU A 121 8.34 13.18 -21.94
N HIS A 122 8.90 12.31 -21.11
CA HIS A 122 10.33 12.32 -20.80
C HIS A 122 11.17 11.96 -22.03
N GLY A 123 10.78 10.94 -22.80
CA GLY A 123 11.45 10.57 -24.06
C GLY A 123 11.45 11.68 -25.12
N ASN A 124 10.46 12.58 -25.06
CA ASN A 124 10.38 13.77 -25.90
C ASN A 124 11.09 15.01 -25.30
N GLY A 125 11.83 14.86 -24.18
CA GLY A 125 12.55 15.94 -23.51
C GLY A 125 11.66 16.97 -22.79
N LYS A 126 10.38 16.65 -22.56
CA LYS A 126 9.39 17.58 -21.98
C LYS A 126 9.19 17.41 -20.47
N LEU A 127 9.83 16.41 -19.86
CA LEU A 127 9.63 16.08 -18.46
C LEU A 127 10.96 15.71 -17.79
N GLU A 128 11.15 16.18 -16.57
CA GLU A 128 12.34 15.87 -15.76
C GLU A 128 12.36 14.40 -15.32
N ASP A 129 13.57 13.85 -15.21
CA ASP A 129 13.80 12.46 -14.77
C ASP A 129 13.23 12.19 -13.36
N ASN A 130 13.32 13.17 -12.45
CA ASN A 130 12.77 13.05 -11.09
C ASN A 130 11.26 12.76 -11.09
N ILE A 131 10.48 13.37 -12.00
CA ILE A 131 9.04 13.11 -12.08
C ILE A 131 8.78 11.70 -12.60
N MET A 132 9.56 11.26 -13.59
CA MET A 132 9.48 9.89 -14.10
C MET A 132 9.83 8.89 -12.99
N GLN A 133 10.90 9.12 -12.23
CA GLN A 133 11.33 8.27 -11.12
C GLN A 133 10.28 8.23 -9.99
N LEU A 134 9.61 9.35 -9.70
CA LEU A 134 8.51 9.42 -8.73
C LEU A 134 7.38 8.45 -9.10
N ILE A 135 6.92 8.52 -10.35
CA ILE A 135 5.81 7.67 -10.81
C ILE A 135 6.24 6.21 -10.91
N ASN A 136 7.42 5.94 -11.44
CA ASN A 136 7.92 4.58 -11.61
C ASN A 136 8.12 3.86 -10.27
N SER A 137 8.70 4.53 -9.28
CA SER A 137 8.87 3.94 -7.94
C SER A 137 7.53 3.65 -7.26
N LEU A 138 6.52 4.52 -7.43
CA LEU A 138 5.17 4.25 -6.94
C LEU A 138 4.52 3.07 -7.69
N VAL A 139 4.71 2.95 -9.01
CA VAL A 139 4.24 1.79 -9.79
C VAL A 139 4.84 0.50 -9.26
N GLU A 140 6.14 0.47 -8.97
CA GLU A 140 6.82 -0.72 -8.42
C GLU A 140 6.26 -1.11 -7.06
N VAL A 141 6.08 -0.13 -6.15
CA VAL A 141 5.48 -0.34 -4.83
C VAL A 141 4.09 -0.95 -4.95
N VAL A 142 3.26 -0.40 -5.85
CA VAL A 142 1.91 -0.92 -6.11
C VAL A 142 1.96 -2.31 -6.74
N ASN A 143 2.80 -2.54 -7.74
CA ASN A 143 2.90 -3.84 -8.42
C ASN A 143 3.27 -4.95 -7.45
N ILE A 144 4.27 -4.72 -6.60
CA ILE A 144 4.72 -5.71 -5.59
C ILE A 144 3.61 -5.99 -4.58
N SER A 145 2.85 -4.96 -4.17
CA SER A 145 1.77 -5.10 -3.20
C SER A 145 0.64 -6.04 -3.66
N TYR A 146 0.42 -6.15 -4.97
CA TYR A 146 -0.61 -7.00 -5.56
C TYR A 146 -0.08 -8.36 -6.07
N LEU A 147 1.19 -8.68 -5.84
CA LEU A 147 1.75 -9.98 -6.17
C LEU A 147 1.08 -11.11 -5.38
N ARG A 148 1.00 -12.29 -6.00
CA ARG A 148 0.51 -13.49 -5.31
C ARG A 148 1.50 -13.96 -4.26
N SER A 149 1.02 -14.78 -3.33
CA SER A 149 1.81 -15.23 -2.18
C SER A 149 3.07 -16.00 -2.59
N GLU A 150 2.99 -16.73 -3.70
CA GLU A 150 4.06 -17.57 -4.25
C GLU A 150 5.16 -16.74 -4.92
N SER A 151 4.85 -15.49 -5.31
CA SER A 151 5.79 -14.55 -5.90
C SER A 151 6.60 -13.78 -4.85
N ARG A 152 6.33 -14.01 -3.55
CA ARG A 152 7.05 -13.37 -2.45
C ARG A 152 8.42 -14.01 -2.28
N THR A 153 9.46 -13.24 -2.57
CA THR A 153 10.86 -13.69 -2.57
C THR A 153 11.75 -12.66 -1.87
N PRO A 154 12.96 -13.03 -1.39
CA PRO A 154 13.89 -12.06 -0.80
C PRO A 154 14.17 -10.88 -1.73
N LYS A 155 14.28 -11.16 -3.04
CA LYS A 155 14.41 -10.11 -4.08
C LYS A 155 13.25 -9.11 -4.04
N MET A 156 12.01 -9.59 -3.99
CA MET A 156 10.83 -8.72 -3.96
C MET A 156 10.72 -7.94 -2.64
N ILE A 157 11.13 -8.53 -1.52
CA ILE A 157 11.19 -7.84 -0.23
C ILE A 157 12.17 -6.68 -0.34
N LEU A 158 13.42 -6.96 -0.74
CA LEU A 158 14.45 -5.93 -0.92
C LEU A 158 13.98 -4.83 -1.87
N ARG A 159 13.41 -5.21 -3.01
CA ARG A 159 12.87 -4.29 -4.01
C ARG A 159 11.81 -3.37 -3.42
N LEU A 160 10.87 -3.89 -2.63
CA LEU A 160 9.82 -3.08 -2.03
C LEU A 160 10.37 -2.06 -1.05
N TYR A 161 11.31 -2.45 -0.19
CA TYR A 161 11.99 -1.51 0.71
C TYR A 161 12.67 -0.40 -0.10
N ASN A 162 13.46 -0.76 -1.10
CA ASN A 162 14.23 0.20 -1.89
C ASN A 162 13.32 1.16 -2.67
N GLN A 163 12.29 0.64 -3.34
CA GLN A 163 11.34 1.45 -4.12
C GLN A 163 10.48 2.33 -3.22
N ALA A 164 10.10 1.88 -2.03
CA ALA A 164 9.38 2.72 -1.05
C ALA A 164 10.25 3.90 -0.56
N LEU A 165 11.54 3.68 -0.32
CA LEU A 165 12.48 4.75 0.02
C LEU A 165 12.66 5.72 -1.15
N ILE A 166 12.93 5.22 -2.36
CA ILE A 166 13.08 6.03 -3.58
C ILE A 166 11.84 6.88 -3.79
N PHE A 167 10.65 6.28 -3.75
CA PHE A 167 9.38 6.99 -3.84
C PHE A 167 9.30 8.11 -2.81
N GLY A 168 9.54 7.81 -1.52
CA GLY A 168 9.44 8.80 -0.47
C GLY A 168 10.41 9.98 -0.63
N MET A 169 11.64 9.72 -1.06
CA MET A 169 12.67 10.75 -1.26
C MET A 169 12.41 11.61 -2.49
N VAL A 170 12.12 10.99 -3.63
CA VAL A 170 11.84 11.68 -4.87
C VAL A 170 10.54 12.48 -4.75
N CYS A 171 9.54 11.94 -4.06
CA CYS A 171 8.30 12.66 -3.78
C CYS A 171 8.55 13.96 -3.01
N ARG A 172 9.44 13.95 -2.01
CA ARG A 172 9.83 15.19 -1.31
C ARG A 172 10.65 16.14 -2.17
N ASN A 173 11.42 15.64 -3.12
CA ASN A 173 12.20 16.49 -4.03
C ASN A 173 11.32 17.17 -5.07
N VAL A 174 10.34 16.44 -5.63
CA VAL A 174 9.43 16.94 -6.67
C VAL A 174 8.33 17.81 -6.09
N ILE A 175 7.67 17.36 -5.01
CA ILE A 175 6.49 18.04 -4.46
C ILE A 175 6.88 19.06 -3.38
N GLY A 176 7.91 18.78 -2.57
CA GLY A 176 8.35 19.66 -1.49
C GLY A 176 7.20 20.01 -0.52
N LYS A 177 6.64 21.22 -0.67
CA LYS A 177 5.46 21.68 0.06
C LYS A 177 4.22 21.56 -0.85
N PRO A 178 3.22 20.75 -0.48
CA PRO A 178 1.98 20.64 -1.24
C PRO A 178 1.24 21.98 -1.34
N SER A 179 0.64 22.21 -2.51
CA SER A 179 -0.08 23.39 -2.95
C SER A 179 -1.61 23.18 -2.96
N LYS A 180 -2.12 22.00 -3.34
CA LYS A 180 -3.58 21.74 -3.37
C LYS A 180 -4.14 21.17 -2.08
N MET A 181 -3.29 20.58 -1.25
CA MET A 181 -3.71 20.02 0.02
C MET A 181 -2.73 20.32 1.15
N THR A 182 -3.11 20.02 2.38
CA THR A 182 -2.22 20.24 3.52
C THR A 182 -1.09 19.22 3.55
N SER A 183 0.07 19.59 4.08
CA SER A 183 1.18 18.65 4.31
C SER A 183 0.76 17.45 5.15
N ARG A 184 -0.17 17.65 6.10
CA ARG A 184 -0.75 16.58 6.91
C ARG A 184 -1.56 15.59 6.08
N LYS A 185 -2.31 16.05 5.08
CA LYS A 185 -3.07 15.16 4.17
C LYS A 185 -2.14 14.42 3.22
N PHE A 186 -1.15 15.12 2.65
CA PHE A 186 -0.27 14.55 1.65
C PHE A 186 0.78 13.60 2.24
N TYR A 187 1.52 14.04 3.27
CA TYR A 187 2.59 13.28 3.93
C TYR A 187 2.14 12.61 5.25
N GLY A 188 0.83 12.49 5.45
CA GLY A 188 0.24 11.93 6.68
C GLY A 188 0.32 10.42 6.78
N SER A 189 -0.67 9.84 7.45
CA SER A 189 -0.75 8.42 7.76
C SER A 189 -0.58 7.54 6.51
N HIS A 190 -1.34 7.77 5.44
CA HIS A 190 -1.26 6.94 4.23
C HIS A 190 0.14 6.94 3.59
N PHE A 191 0.77 8.11 3.48
CA PHE A 191 2.13 8.22 2.94
C PHE A 191 3.16 7.52 3.85
N HIS A 192 3.02 7.71 5.17
CA HIS A 192 3.87 7.03 6.14
C HIS A 192 3.69 5.51 6.08
N SER A 193 2.46 5.02 6.02
CA SER A 193 2.13 3.61 5.88
C SER A 193 2.77 3.01 4.62
N VAL A 194 2.65 3.67 3.47
CA VAL A 194 3.26 3.17 2.21
C VAL A 194 4.78 3.16 2.25
N THR A 195 5.41 4.20 2.83
CA THR A 195 6.88 4.31 2.84
C THR A 195 7.55 3.50 3.95
N VAL A 196 6.83 3.21 5.03
CA VAL A 196 7.36 2.56 6.23
C VAL A 196 6.69 1.22 6.51
N HIS A 197 5.38 1.19 6.76
CA HIS A 197 4.72 -0.02 7.25
C HIS A 197 4.47 -1.07 6.16
N LEU A 198 4.26 -0.66 4.91
CA LEU A 198 3.96 -1.55 3.80
C LEU A 198 5.14 -2.52 3.50
N PRO A 199 6.41 -2.08 3.38
CA PRO A 199 7.56 -3.00 3.28
C PRO A 199 7.71 -3.93 4.48
N ASN A 200 7.47 -3.44 5.70
CA ASN A 200 7.53 -4.26 6.92
C ASN A 200 6.47 -5.36 6.89
N THR A 201 5.24 -5.01 6.52
CA THR A 201 4.12 -5.95 6.41
C THR A 201 4.39 -7.02 5.35
N PHE A 202 4.93 -6.63 4.20
CA PHE A 202 5.26 -7.57 3.12
C PHE A 202 6.36 -8.58 3.49
N ARG A 203 7.33 -8.16 4.32
CA ARG A 203 8.37 -9.04 4.86
C ARG A 203 7.77 -10.18 5.69
N ILE A 204 6.63 -9.95 6.33
CA ILE A 204 5.95 -10.90 7.22
C ILE A 204 5.01 -11.82 6.43
N PHE A 205 4.13 -11.25 5.59
CA PHE A 205 3.16 -12.00 4.79
C PHE A 205 2.84 -11.30 3.46
N SER A 206 2.09 -11.95 2.58
CA SER A 206 1.71 -11.39 1.28
C SER A 206 0.72 -10.24 1.44
N LEU A 207 1.02 -9.04 0.93
CA LEU A 207 0.10 -7.91 1.00
C LEU A 207 -1.24 -8.23 0.33
N ARG A 208 -1.25 -8.98 -0.77
CA ARG A 208 -2.47 -9.44 -1.46
C ARG A 208 -3.44 -10.19 -0.56
N SER A 209 -2.97 -10.89 0.48
CA SER A 209 -3.86 -11.65 1.37
C SER A 209 -4.67 -10.76 2.33
N VAL A 210 -4.33 -9.47 2.44
CA VAL A 210 -5.03 -8.49 3.27
C VAL A 210 -5.69 -7.39 2.43
N HIS A 211 -5.75 -7.56 1.11
CA HIS A 211 -6.54 -6.68 0.25
C HIS A 211 -8.03 -6.99 0.40
N THR A 212 -8.82 -5.97 0.71
CA THR A 212 -10.26 -6.07 0.96
C THR A 212 -11.12 -5.63 -0.22
N GLU A 213 -10.55 -5.55 -1.43
CA GLU A 213 -11.25 -4.94 -2.58
C GLU A 213 -12.45 -5.76 -3.04
N GLN A 214 -12.36 -7.08 -2.96
CA GLN A 214 -13.47 -7.96 -3.33
C GLN A 214 -14.60 -7.83 -2.28
N GLU A 215 -14.24 -7.77 -1.01
CA GLU A 215 -15.14 -7.58 0.12
C GLU A 215 -15.88 -6.24 0.01
N GLU A 216 -15.16 -5.14 -0.29
CA GLU A 216 -15.77 -3.83 -0.54
C GLU A 216 -16.78 -3.84 -1.68
N ARG A 217 -16.49 -4.57 -2.77
CA ARG A 217 -17.44 -4.74 -3.87
C ARG A 217 -18.69 -5.50 -3.43
N CYS A 218 -18.52 -6.57 -2.65
CA CYS A 218 -19.64 -7.31 -2.08
C CYS A 218 -20.51 -6.44 -1.18
N PHE A 219 -19.91 -5.61 -0.33
CA PHE A 219 -20.65 -4.65 0.49
C PHE A 219 -21.35 -3.58 -0.35
N GLY A 220 -20.74 -3.11 -1.43
CA GLY A 220 -21.37 -2.21 -2.40
C GLY A 220 -22.60 -2.84 -3.07
N ASP A 221 -22.53 -4.12 -3.44
CA ASP A 221 -23.68 -4.86 -3.97
C ASP A 221 -24.79 -5.01 -2.94
N LEU A 222 -24.45 -5.42 -1.71
CA LEU A 222 -25.43 -5.52 -0.61
C LEU A 222 -26.12 -4.18 -0.34
N ARG A 223 -25.35 -3.08 -0.32
CA ARG A 223 -25.89 -1.73 -0.15
C ARG A 223 -26.87 -1.38 -1.27
N ARG A 224 -26.47 -1.58 -2.53
CA ARG A 224 -27.32 -1.30 -3.71
C ARG A 224 -28.61 -2.12 -3.69
N ILE A 225 -28.52 -3.42 -3.38
CA ILE A 225 -29.70 -4.29 -3.26
C ILE A 225 -30.62 -3.77 -2.16
N SER A 226 -30.07 -3.44 -0.99
CA SER A 226 -30.84 -2.90 0.14
C SER A 226 -31.56 -1.59 -0.24
N GLU A 227 -30.85 -0.66 -0.88
CA GLU A 227 -31.44 0.61 -1.35
C GLU A 227 -32.59 0.40 -2.35
N MET A 228 -32.50 -0.61 -3.20
CA MET A 228 -33.49 -0.90 -4.25
C MET A 228 -34.69 -1.74 -3.79
N THR A 229 -34.58 -2.53 -2.72
CA THR A 229 -35.51 -3.65 -2.47
C THR A 229 -36.19 -3.61 -1.12
N THR A 230 -35.84 -2.65 -0.28
CA THR A 230 -36.35 -2.59 1.10
C THR A 230 -37.59 -1.72 1.24
N ASN A 231 -37.96 -0.96 0.21
CA ASN A 231 -39.04 0.05 0.27
C ASN A 231 -38.93 0.95 1.53
N ARG A 232 -37.70 1.22 1.99
CA ARG A 232 -37.37 1.95 3.22
C ARG A 232 -37.86 1.30 4.53
N GLN A 233 -38.20 0.02 4.52
CA GLN A 233 -38.60 -0.73 5.71
C GLN A 233 -37.42 -1.53 6.29
N PRO A 234 -37.02 -1.28 7.54
CA PRO A 234 -35.87 -1.96 8.16
C PRO A 234 -35.98 -3.49 8.21
N LYS A 235 -37.20 -4.02 8.43
CA LYS A 235 -37.46 -5.46 8.55
C LYS A 235 -37.07 -6.28 7.30
N TRP A 236 -37.02 -5.66 6.13
CA TRP A 236 -36.70 -6.35 4.88
C TRP A 236 -35.24 -6.20 4.45
N ILE A 237 -34.42 -5.42 5.19
CA ILE A 237 -33.04 -5.12 4.80
C ILE A 237 -32.21 -6.40 4.67
N ALA A 238 -32.16 -7.22 5.72
CA ALA A 238 -31.30 -8.40 5.74
C ALA A 238 -31.78 -9.48 4.76
N ASP A 239 -33.06 -9.86 4.84
CA ASP A 239 -33.60 -10.98 4.04
C ASP A 239 -33.55 -10.68 2.54
N ASN A 240 -34.00 -9.49 2.12
CA ASN A 240 -33.96 -9.13 0.69
C ASN A 240 -32.53 -8.95 0.19
N ALA A 241 -31.64 -8.37 1.01
CA ALA A 241 -30.24 -8.22 0.64
C ALA A 241 -29.58 -9.59 0.43
N MET A 242 -29.71 -10.51 1.39
CA MET A 242 -29.05 -11.82 1.33
C MET A 242 -29.61 -12.73 0.25
N LEU A 243 -30.94 -12.83 0.11
CA LEU A 243 -31.57 -13.68 -0.92
C LEU A 243 -31.15 -13.24 -2.33
N ARG A 244 -31.18 -11.94 -2.60
CA ARG A 244 -30.83 -11.40 -3.92
C ARG A 244 -29.34 -11.38 -4.14
N PHE A 245 -28.53 -11.13 -3.12
CA PHE A 245 -27.08 -11.24 -3.22
C PHE A 245 -26.70 -12.66 -3.61
N ASN A 246 -27.20 -13.68 -2.90
CA ASN A 246 -26.95 -15.09 -3.23
C ASN A 246 -27.42 -15.47 -4.63
N SER A 247 -28.62 -15.02 -5.03
CA SER A 247 -29.11 -15.22 -6.40
C SER A 247 -28.19 -14.58 -7.45
N GLN A 248 -27.69 -13.36 -7.20
CA GLN A 248 -26.72 -12.71 -8.09
C GLN A 248 -25.36 -13.40 -8.09
N GLN A 249 -24.89 -13.93 -6.96
CA GLN A 249 -23.63 -14.67 -6.89
C GLN A 249 -23.68 -15.99 -7.66
N ASN A 250 -24.83 -16.66 -7.65
CA ASN A 250 -25.04 -17.97 -8.27
C ASN A 250 -25.52 -17.89 -9.74
N ALA A 251 -25.67 -16.69 -10.29
CA ALA A 251 -26.08 -16.52 -11.68
C ALA A 251 -24.97 -17.05 -12.62
N PRO A 252 -25.30 -17.91 -13.60
CA PRO A 252 -24.31 -18.52 -14.50
C PRO A 252 -23.55 -17.48 -15.33
N ASP A 253 -24.19 -16.36 -15.65
CA ASP A 253 -23.61 -15.30 -16.48
C ASP A 253 -22.96 -14.18 -15.66
N LYS A 254 -22.70 -14.38 -14.36
CA LYS A 254 -22.12 -13.32 -13.52
C LYS A 254 -20.71 -12.96 -14.04
N PRO A 255 -20.48 -11.73 -14.53
CA PRO A 255 -19.15 -11.35 -14.99
C PRO A 255 -18.20 -11.23 -13.80
N GLU A 256 -17.04 -11.90 -13.87
CA GLU A 256 -15.96 -11.77 -12.88
C GLU A 256 -15.22 -10.42 -13.06
N SER A 257 -15.92 -9.34 -12.71
CA SER A 257 -15.45 -7.96 -12.91
C SER A 257 -14.07 -7.69 -12.31
N PHE A 258 -13.75 -8.31 -11.17
CA PHE A 258 -12.44 -8.20 -10.54
C PHE A 258 -11.32 -8.82 -11.41
N LYS A 259 -11.50 -10.07 -11.87
CA LYS A 259 -10.50 -10.75 -12.70
C LYS A 259 -10.32 -10.05 -14.05
N ILE A 260 -11.41 -9.56 -14.64
CA ILE A 260 -11.35 -8.77 -15.88
C ILE A 260 -10.51 -7.50 -15.66
N GLN A 261 -10.73 -6.76 -14.57
CA GLN A 261 -9.96 -5.55 -14.27
C GLN A 261 -8.49 -5.86 -13.95
N ASP A 262 -8.19 -6.88 -13.14
CA ASP A 262 -6.81 -7.28 -12.83
C ASP A 262 -6.07 -7.75 -14.09
N SER A 263 -6.76 -8.40 -15.03
CA SER A 263 -6.24 -8.77 -16.35
C SER A 263 -5.92 -7.54 -17.21
N ILE A 264 -6.82 -6.55 -17.27
CA ILE A 264 -6.59 -5.29 -17.99
C ILE A 264 -5.37 -4.54 -17.42
N ILE A 265 -5.31 -4.42 -16.09
CA ILE A 265 -4.20 -3.79 -15.37
C ILE A 265 -2.90 -4.51 -15.70
N SER A 266 -2.88 -5.84 -15.59
CA SER A 266 -1.70 -6.65 -15.89
C SER A 266 -1.23 -6.50 -17.34
N ARG A 267 -2.16 -6.46 -18.30
CA ARG A 267 -1.84 -6.24 -19.71
C ARG A 267 -1.22 -4.86 -19.95
N GLN A 268 -1.75 -3.82 -19.31
CA GLN A 268 -1.20 -2.46 -19.42
C GLN A 268 0.17 -2.34 -18.74
N ALA A 269 0.36 -2.99 -17.59
CA ALA A 269 1.63 -3.00 -16.88
C ALA A 269 2.77 -3.62 -17.71
N ARG A 270 2.47 -4.65 -18.51
CA ARG A 270 3.46 -5.28 -19.42
C ARG A 270 3.98 -4.37 -20.53
N LEU A 271 3.28 -3.26 -20.82
CA LEU A 271 3.73 -2.27 -21.81
C LEU A 271 4.74 -1.29 -21.22
N LEU A 272 4.92 -1.28 -19.88
CA LEU A 272 5.93 -0.45 -19.25
C LEU A 272 7.32 -1.05 -19.49
N PRO A 273 8.35 -0.21 -19.70
CA PRO A 273 9.72 -0.70 -19.83
C PRO A 273 10.16 -1.40 -18.55
N GLU A 274 11.01 -2.42 -18.70
CA GLU A 274 11.62 -3.10 -17.56
C GLU A 274 12.42 -2.12 -16.71
N ARG A 275 12.31 -2.28 -15.38
CA ARG A 275 12.97 -1.40 -14.43
C ARG A 275 14.34 -1.95 -14.09
N SER A 276 15.35 -1.10 -14.12
CA SER A 276 16.70 -1.46 -13.67
C SER A 276 16.75 -1.71 -12.16
N ARG A 277 17.90 -2.22 -11.70
CA ARG A 277 18.27 -2.34 -10.30
C ARG A 277 18.08 -1.03 -9.53
N SER A 278 17.71 -1.13 -8.26
CA SER A 278 17.61 0.05 -7.40
C SER A 278 19.01 0.60 -7.14
N THR A 279 19.17 1.91 -7.33
CA THR A 279 20.46 2.59 -7.15
C THR A 279 20.29 3.82 -6.26
N PHE A 280 21.11 3.92 -5.22
CA PHE A 280 21.24 5.10 -4.39
C PHE A 280 22.51 5.86 -4.81
N SER A 281 22.32 7.04 -5.41
CA SER A 281 23.42 7.83 -5.95
C SER A 281 24.37 8.31 -4.85
N ALA A 282 25.62 8.61 -5.23
CA ALA A 282 26.59 9.23 -4.34
C ALA A 282 26.05 10.54 -3.73
N GLU A 283 25.32 11.33 -4.52
CA GLU A 283 24.68 12.55 -4.05
C GLU A 283 23.70 12.25 -2.92
N LEU A 284 22.85 11.22 -3.08
CA LEU A 284 21.87 10.86 -2.08
C LEU A 284 22.54 10.41 -0.78
N ILE A 285 23.51 9.51 -0.88
CA ILE A 285 24.25 8.96 0.27
C ILE A 285 24.93 10.10 1.05
N ASN A 286 25.51 11.08 0.36
CA ASN A 286 26.21 12.19 1.00
C ASN A 286 25.28 13.29 1.53
N LYS A 287 24.19 13.64 0.83
CA LYS A 287 23.25 14.68 1.26
C LYS A 287 22.31 14.22 2.37
N ARG A 288 21.96 12.92 2.41
CA ARG A 288 20.97 12.36 3.36
C ARG A 288 21.48 11.08 4.04
N PRO A 289 22.66 11.10 4.69
CA PRO A 289 23.28 9.91 5.27
C PRO A 289 22.40 9.24 6.33
N TYR A 290 21.73 10.03 7.17
CA TYR A 290 20.84 9.52 8.22
C TYR A 290 19.64 8.73 7.65
N PHE A 291 19.00 9.23 6.60
CA PHE A 291 17.88 8.53 5.96
C PHE A 291 18.33 7.24 5.29
N VAL A 292 19.48 7.27 4.63
CA VAL A 292 20.06 6.06 4.03
C VAL A 292 20.38 5.05 5.12
N GLN A 293 21.02 5.44 6.23
CA GLN A 293 21.28 4.56 7.36
C GLN A 293 19.99 3.94 7.93
N CYS A 294 18.98 4.76 8.24
CA CYS A 294 17.69 4.27 8.75
C CYS A 294 17.05 3.25 7.80
N HIS A 295 17.25 3.41 6.49
CA HIS A 295 16.82 2.42 5.51
C HIS A 295 17.65 1.13 5.58
N LEU A 296 18.98 1.24 5.62
CA LEU A 296 19.89 0.09 5.72
C LEU A 296 19.64 -0.74 6.99
N GLU A 297 19.30 -0.10 8.12
CA GLU A 297 18.89 -0.77 9.35
C GLU A 297 17.67 -1.70 9.15
N ARG A 298 16.72 -1.28 8.31
CA ARG A 298 15.50 -2.05 8.01
C ARG A 298 15.74 -3.23 7.05
N ILE A 299 16.89 -3.22 6.37
CA ILE A 299 17.36 -4.29 5.47
C ILE A 299 18.72 -4.85 5.93
N ALA A 300 19.04 -4.73 7.22
CA ALA A 300 20.37 -5.05 7.74
C ALA A 300 20.82 -6.49 7.47
N ASP A 301 19.86 -7.42 7.38
CA ASP A 301 20.09 -8.81 7.02
C ASP A 301 20.57 -9.01 5.58
N PHE A 302 20.14 -8.16 4.64
CA PHE A 302 20.68 -8.10 3.28
C PHE A 302 22.08 -7.47 3.26
N MET A 303 22.33 -6.50 4.15
CA MET A 303 23.64 -5.85 4.26
C MET A 303 24.69 -6.79 4.85
N LEU A 304 24.31 -7.62 5.83
CA LEU A 304 25.19 -8.52 6.59
C LEU A 304 25.91 -9.55 5.72
N GLN A 305 25.33 -9.94 4.59
CA GLN A 305 25.90 -10.95 3.69
C GLN A 305 27.16 -10.48 2.96
N GLY A 306 27.38 -9.17 2.93
CA GLY A 306 28.54 -8.56 2.30
C GLY A 306 28.29 -8.11 0.87
N GLN A 307 29.30 -7.43 0.34
CA GLN A 307 29.32 -6.91 -1.02
C GLN A 307 29.20 -8.06 -2.03
N ASP A 308 28.59 -7.77 -3.17
CA ASP A 308 28.38 -8.70 -4.30
C ASP A 308 27.37 -9.84 -4.03
N VAL A 309 26.72 -9.85 -2.87
CA VAL A 309 25.59 -10.76 -2.58
C VAL A 309 24.25 -10.13 -2.88
N TRP A 310 23.88 -9.02 -2.26
CA TRP A 310 22.58 -8.34 -2.52
C TRP A 310 22.73 -6.88 -2.90
N TRP A 311 23.95 -6.37 -2.83
CA TRP A 311 24.30 -4.99 -3.11
C TRP A 311 25.78 -4.90 -3.43
N HIS A 312 26.17 -3.84 -4.13
CA HIS A 312 27.56 -3.49 -4.38
C HIS A 312 27.71 -1.99 -4.58
N PHE A 313 28.95 -1.50 -4.47
CA PHE A 313 29.28 -0.12 -4.84
C PHE A 313 29.79 -0.08 -6.27
N GLU A 314 29.18 0.80 -7.07
CA GLU A 314 29.58 1.08 -8.44
C GLU A 314 29.62 2.59 -8.65
N ASN A 315 30.77 3.13 -9.05
CA ASN A 315 30.95 4.57 -9.30
C ASN A 315 30.47 5.50 -8.15
N GLY A 316 30.65 5.06 -6.90
CA GLY A 316 30.23 5.80 -5.71
C GLY A 316 28.74 5.72 -5.38
N ALA A 317 27.94 4.98 -6.17
CA ALA A 317 26.55 4.67 -5.90
C ALA A 317 26.41 3.28 -5.27
N LEU A 318 25.41 3.12 -4.41
CA LEU A 318 25.01 1.82 -3.84
C LEU A 318 23.95 1.21 -4.74
N VAL A 319 24.25 0.07 -5.37
CA VAL A 319 23.37 -0.60 -6.32
C VAL A 319 22.95 -1.96 -5.76
N PHE A 320 21.65 -2.22 -5.72
CA PHE A 320 21.06 -3.45 -5.18
C PHE A 320 20.74 -4.46 -6.28
N PHE A 321 20.95 -5.74 -6.01
CA PHE A 321 20.58 -6.83 -6.92
C PHE A 321 19.11 -7.22 -6.77
N ASP A 322 18.24 -6.27 -7.09
CA ASP A 322 16.79 -6.39 -6.99
C ASP A 322 16.06 -6.20 -8.33
N GLY A 323 16.79 -6.26 -9.45
CA GLY A 323 16.26 -6.09 -10.79
C GLY A 323 15.50 -7.31 -11.33
N PRO A 324 14.83 -7.16 -12.50
CA PRO A 324 14.06 -8.23 -13.13
C PRO A 324 14.94 -9.45 -13.43
N ASN A 325 16.16 -9.21 -13.92
CA ASN A 325 17.14 -10.24 -14.31
C ASN A 325 17.92 -10.83 -13.13
N ASP A 326 17.79 -10.28 -11.92
CA ASP A 326 18.47 -10.82 -10.75
C ASP A 326 17.77 -12.07 -10.18
N PRO A 327 18.50 -13.02 -9.58
CA PRO A 327 17.91 -14.20 -8.95
C PRO A 327 16.90 -13.83 -7.85
N SER A 328 15.76 -14.52 -7.83
CA SER A 328 14.73 -14.32 -6.81
C SER A 328 15.19 -14.62 -5.38
N SER A 329 16.13 -15.56 -5.24
CA SER A 329 16.73 -15.98 -3.98
C SER A 329 18.22 -16.28 -4.20
N ARG A 330 19.00 -16.14 -3.14
CA ARG A 330 20.41 -16.51 -3.09
C ARG A 330 20.63 -17.41 -1.88
N PRO A 331 21.51 -18.44 -1.94
CA PRO A 331 21.81 -19.31 -0.79
C PRO A 331 22.23 -18.53 0.47
N GLU A 332 22.96 -17.43 0.28
CA GLU A 332 23.42 -16.52 1.30
C GLU A 332 22.35 -15.50 1.71
N GLY A 333 21.20 -15.45 1.03
CA GLY A 333 20.16 -14.46 1.32
C GLY A 333 19.39 -14.71 2.61
N PRO A 334 18.73 -13.67 3.15
CA PRO A 334 17.93 -13.83 4.35
C PRO A 334 16.80 -14.84 4.09
N PRO A 335 16.52 -15.74 5.05
CA PRO A 335 15.44 -16.70 4.90
C PRO A 335 14.10 -15.98 4.82
N LEU A 336 13.22 -16.48 3.93
CA LEU A 336 11.83 -16.05 3.96
C LEU A 336 11.18 -16.59 5.22
N HIS A 337 10.82 -15.68 6.11
CA HIS A 337 10.04 -16.06 7.27
C HIS A 337 8.55 -16.05 6.92
N HIS A 338 7.88 -17.17 7.13
CA HIS A 338 6.42 -17.24 7.16
C HIS A 338 6.00 -17.08 8.62
N PHE A 339 5.75 -15.85 9.05
CA PHE A 339 5.43 -15.60 10.45
C PHE A 339 3.94 -15.75 10.73
N ARG A 340 3.64 -16.25 11.93
CA ARG A 340 2.52 -15.79 12.76
C ARG A 340 3.09 -14.72 13.67
N SER A 341 2.46 -13.56 13.79
CA SER A 341 3.10 -12.38 14.39
C SER A 341 3.35 -12.52 15.90
N SER A 342 2.71 -13.49 16.56
CA SER A 342 3.09 -14.03 17.89
C SER A 342 4.55 -14.48 18.05
N GLY A 343 5.29 -14.69 16.96
CA GLY A 343 6.72 -15.02 16.94
C GLY A 343 7.63 -13.88 16.46
N LEU A 344 7.12 -12.67 16.20
CA LEU A 344 7.89 -11.56 15.65
C LEU A 344 8.88 -10.99 16.67
N LYS A 345 10.01 -11.70 16.76
CA LYS A 345 11.31 -11.18 17.14
C LYS A 345 11.99 -10.47 15.94
N GLU A 346 11.28 -10.08 14.88
CA GLU A 346 11.85 -9.41 13.69
C GLU A 346 12.69 -8.19 14.08
N ASP A 347 12.19 -7.41 15.04
CA ASP A 347 12.91 -6.28 15.61
C ASP A 347 14.25 -6.70 16.21
N LYS A 348 14.31 -7.85 16.91
CA LYS A 348 15.56 -8.39 17.46
C LYS A 348 16.47 -8.96 16.37
N ILE A 349 15.91 -9.60 15.34
CA ILE A 349 16.69 -10.16 14.23
C ILE A 349 17.40 -9.04 13.47
N LEU A 350 16.64 -8.00 13.06
CA LEU A 350 17.20 -6.87 12.33
C LEU A 350 18.15 -6.03 13.20
N LYS A 351 17.83 -5.80 14.49
CA LYS A 351 18.76 -5.13 15.42
C LYS A 351 20.06 -5.92 15.59
N ASN A 352 19.99 -7.25 15.74
CA ASN A 352 21.18 -8.09 15.84
C ASN A 352 21.96 -8.13 14.52
N ALA A 353 21.28 -8.14 13.38
CA ALA A 353 21.92 -8.06 12.07
C ALA A 353 22.63 -6.72 11.90
N TRP A 354 21.99 -5.61 12.30
CA TRP A 354 22.57 -4.28 12.24
C TRP A 354 23.80 -4.14 13.13
N ALA A 355 23.75 -4.63 14.37
CA ALA A 355 24.92 -4.65 15.25
C ALA A 355 26.12 -5.35 14.58
N LYS A 356 25.90 -6.52 13.96
CA LYS A 356 26.95 -7.23 13.21
C LYS A 356 27.41 -6.48 11.95
N VAL A 357 26.52 -5.75 11.28
CA VAL A 357 26.87 -4.90 10.14
C VAL A 357 27.79 -3.76 10.60
N VAL A 358 27.50 -3.16 11.74
CA VAL A 358 28.33 -2.13 12.36
C VAL A 358 29.70 -2.69 12.75
N ASP A 359 29.75 -3.85 13.40
CA ASP A 359 31.03 -4.52 13.75
C ASP A 359 31.89 -4.78 12.49
N LYS A 360 31.27 -5.25 11.40
CA LYS A 360 31.95 -5.44 10.10
C LYS A 360 32.37 -4.13 9.44
N PHE A 361 31.61 -3.05 9.66
CA PHE A 361 31.97 -1.72 9.17
C PHE A 361 33.21 -1.19 9.88
N GLU A 362 33.27 -1.31 11.21
CA GLU A 362 34.43 -0.91 12.02
C GLU A 362 35.69 -1.71 11.67
N SER A 363 35.54 -2.97 11.27
CA SER A 363 36.65 -3.81 10.79
C SER A 363 37.10 -3.50 9.36
N GLY A 364 36.54 -2.48 8.69
CA GLY A 364 36.94 -2.03 7.35
C GLY A 364 36.26 -2.73 6.16
N TYR A 365 35.33 -3.68 6.40
CA TYR A 365 34.66 -4.46 5.35
C TYR A 365 33.58 -3.66 4.59
N LEU A 366 33.13 -2.53 5.15
CA LEU A 366 32.11 -1.63 4.58
C LEU A 366 32.58 -0.17 4.48
N SER A 367 33.88 0.05 4.26
CA SER A 367 34.59 1.35 4.32
C SER A 367 34.02 2.50 3.46
N HIS A 368 33.07 2.22 2.57
CA HIS A 368 32.46 3.18 1.65
C HIS A 368 31.45 4.13 2.33
N PHE A 369 30.84 3.76 3.47
CA PHE A 369 29.93 4.64 4.19
C PHE A 369 30.67 5.52 5.21
N LYS A 370 31.25 6.65 4.78
CA LYS A 370 32.10 7.52 5.62
C LYS A 370 31.47 8.05 6.94
N LYS A 371 30.15 7.89 7.17
CA LYS A 371 29.40 8.42 8.33
C LYS A 371 28.15 7.56 8.66
N LEU A 372 28.29 6.27 8.91
CA LEU A 372 27.25 5.57 9.67
C LEU A 372 27.40 5.99 11.14
N LYS A 373 26.33 6.52 11.75
CA LYS A 373 26.31 6.72 13.20
C LYS A 373 26.15 5.36 13.84
N VAL A 374 27.19 4.92 14.53
CA VAL A 374 27.18 3.76 15.44
C VAL A 374 26.22 4.03 16.58
#